data_AF-A0A533VAT4-F1
#
_entry.id   AF-A0A533VAT4-F1
#
_cell.length_a   1.000
_cell.length_b   1.000
_cell.length_c   1.000
_cell.angle_alpha   90.00
_cell.angle_beta   90.00
_cell.angle_gamma   90.00
#
_symmetry.space_group_name_H-M   'P 1'
#
loop_
_entity.id
_entity.type
_entity.pdbx_description
1 polymer ?
#
loop_
_entity_poly.entity_id
_entity_poly.type
_entity_poly.pdbx_seq_one_letter_code
_entity_poly.pdbx_strand_id
1 'polypeptide(L)'
;MAFLLAAVFTSATSFSYASTGQFTSSQPINGVVMKGAFVNMKHDDNGSPSAPQNYIEDSLKMISRAGLDHARFVFYWEAYEKDPQAFIKEIKLVAHAADKYGVKIIYDNHQWHTSSWLEDEGTGFPWSLFQGNSKYSRGGGGNTPDKAAQVFWGDWWDRSVKDKQGKDGWTLMAKFLKKIVLAVDNHSSTLGYEILSEPHVDNKDQWSKIGQFNSFITAELRNTTSKTIIYSMNVPIDLNSPIKISPENLAKMAPSYKENIAFKISVYGVPDRDAYQKKRFDIFLKTRDLTGVPLYIGEWNNVVRTKEGAISKLNPSLSELTKTNAKEILGALKKAGVWGTAFWKWDYQDADTASFNLVSDNNGKLVPNKYLGILKDTVETIYGSSGSVLTSSNTKTGTIDTSTSNNNNVNTNDATSSNTKTGTIDTSTSNNNNVNTNDATSSNTDTKKDPEQYDDLKKLVDDIRNHVVDNDDISLNTFKDSKAYQGADANTQDCIDLAGKIGEKLGDQEIVHCSEDANYFENKLSNTDTNNNADNSNNNNNNNADDTSN
;
A
#
# COMPACT_ATOMS: atom_id res chain seq x y z
N MET A 1 -26.72 75.45 -23.61
CA MET A 1 -25.74 74.69 -22.81
C MET A 1 -26.39 73.39 -22.38
N ALA A 2 -26.00 72.27 -22.98
CA ALA A 2 -26.51 70.94 -22.65
C ALA A 2 -25.31 69.98 -22.60
N PHE A 3 -25.21 69.24 -21.50
CA PHE A 3 -24.15 68.29 -21.20
C PHE A 3 -24.24 67.05 -22.11
N LEU A 4 -23.12 66.69 -22.73
CA LEU A 4 -22.93 65.41 -23.43
C LEU A 4 -22.58 64.33 -22.40
N LEU A 5 -23.41 63.30 -22.31
CA LEU A 5 -23.10 62.04 -21.62
C LEU A 5 -22.17 61.22 -22.52
N ALA A 6 -20.93 60.97 -22.07
CA ALA A 6 -20.05 59.99 -22.68
C ALA A 6 -20.33 58.62 -22.05
N ALA A 7 -20.91 57.70 -22.82
CA ALA A 7 -21.05 56.31 -22.44
C ALA A 7 -19.68 55.62 -22.59
N VAL A 8 -19.07 55.24 -21.47
CA VAL A 8 -17.89 54.37 -21.44
C VAL A 8 -18.39 52.93 -21.62
N PHE A 9 -18.15 52.35 -22.80
CA PHE A 9 -18.29 50.92 -23.00
C PHE A 9 -17.14 50.20 -22.28
N THR A 10 -17.43 49.63 -21.12
CA THR A 10 -16.56 48.61 -20.53
C THR A 10 -16.75 47.32 -21.33
N SER A 11 -15.77 47.00 -22.16
CA SER A 11 -15.68 45.69 -22.78
C SER A 11 -15.50 44.64 -21.68
N ALA A 12 -16.58 43.98 -21.30
CA ALA A 12 -16.52 42.75 -20.54
C ALA A 12 -15.82 41.70 -21.42
N THR A 13 -14.53 41.53 -21.22
CA THR A 13 -13.81 40.36 -21.71
C THR A 13 -14.40 39.15 -20.99
N SER A 14 -15.29 38.44 -21.67
CA SER A 14 -15.69 37.09 -21.30
C SER A 14 -14.40 36.26 -21.26
N PHE A 15 -13.92 35.97 -20.05
CA PHE A 15 -12.94 34.91 -19.87
C PHE A 15 -13.62 33.61 -20.29
N SER A 16 -13.41 33.19 -21.54
CA SER A 16 -13.61 31.79 -21.88
C SER A 16 -12.63 31.02 -21.01
N TYR A 17 -13.15 30.19 -20.11
CA TYR A 17 -12.36 29.19 -19.42
C TYR A 17 -11.55 28.45 -20.47
N ALA A 18 -10.23 28.63 -20.44
CA ALA A 18 -9.32 27.85 -21.23
C ALA A 18 -9.58 26.39 -20.89
N SER A 19 -9.86 25.59 -21.92
CA SER A 19 -9.86 24.14 -21.87
C SER A 19 -8.66 23.69 -21.04
N THR A 20 -8.91 23.12 -19.87
CA THR A 20 -7.91 22.35 -19.14
C THR A 20 -7.31 21.33 -20.11
N GLY A 21 -5.99 21.19 -20.08
CA GLY A 21 -5.25 20.34 -21.02
C GLY A 21 -5.94 19.01 -21.21
N GLN A 22 -6.43 18.79 -22.43
CA GLN A 22 -7.07 17.54 -22.82
C GLN A 22 -5.98 16.47 -22.80
N PHE A 23 -5.93 15.68 -21.72
CA PHE A 23 -5.05 14.51 -21.62
C PHE A 23 -5.37 13.57 -22.78
N THR A 24 -4.39 13.38 -23.67
CA THR A 24 -4.60 12.89 -25.04
C THR A 24 -4.66 11.37 -25.19
N SER A 25 -4.77 10.58 -24.11
CA SER A 25 -5.11 9.15 -24.25
C SER A 25 -6.62 8.98 -24.12
N SER A 26 -7.27 8.49 -25.18
CA SER A 26 -8.68 8.11 -25.13
C SER A 26 -8.96 6.90 -24.22
N GLN A 27 -7.91 6.28 -23.68
CA GLN A 27 -7.98 5.14 -22.77
C GLN A 27 -7.30 5.48 -21.44
N PRO A 28 -7.86 5.06 -20.30
CA PRO A 28 -7.21 5.19 -19.01
C PRO A 28 -5.99 4.28 -18.92
N ILE A 29 -4.98 4.71 -18.18
CA ILE A 29 -3.85 3.86 -17.81
C ILE A 29 -4.31 2.79 -16.81
N ASN A 30 -3.80 1.56 -16.92
CA ASN A 30 -4.20 0.45 -16.06
C ASN A 30 -2.98 -0.29 -15.54
N GLY A 31 -2.94 -0.46 -14.23
CA GLY A 31 -1.72 -0.87 -13.56
C GLY A 31 -1.93 -1.54 -12.21
N VAL A 32 -0.85 -1.52 -11.44
CA VAL A 32 -0.77 -2.11 -10.11
C VAL A 32 -0.15 -1.12 -9.12
N VAL A 33 -0.44 -1.30 -7.85
CA VAL A 33 0.30 -0.65 -6.77
C VAL A 33 1.49 -1.52 -6.45
N MET A 34 2.68 -1.06 -6.79
CA MET A 34 3.93 -1.81 -6.67
C MET A 34 4.70 -1.34 -5.46
N LYS A 35 5.02 -2.28 -4.57
CA LYS A 35 5.96 -2.05 -3.47
C LYS A 35 7.39 -2.30 -3.94
N GLY A 36 8.33 -1.58 -3.35
CA GLY A 36 9.76 -1.77 -3.47
C GLY A 36 10.37 -2.44 -2.23
N ALA A 37 11.68 -2.66 -2.27
CA ALA A 37 12.43 -3.32 -1.22
C ALA A 37 13.00 -2.29 -0.22
N PHE A 38 13.90 -1.44 -0.69
CA PHE A 38 14.56 -0.41 0.14
C PHE A 38 13.66 0.80 0.37
N VAL A 39 12.76 1.10 -0.58
CA VAL A 39 11.87 2.27 -0.48
C VAL A 39 10.69 2.07 0.47
N ASN A 40 10.46 0.84 0.93
CA ASN A 40 9.40 0.48 1.87
C ASN A 40 9.91 -0.02 3.24
N MET A 41 11.19 0.18 3.55
CA MET A 41 11.73 -0.15 4.87
C MET A 41 11.21 0.80 5.94
N LYS A 42 10.92 0.27 7.13
CA LYS A 42 10.68 1.08 8.33
C LYS A 42 12.00 1.59 8.88
N HIS A 43 11.92 2.69 9.62
CA HIS A 43 13.10 3.33 10.20
C HIS A 43 13.91 2.38 11.12
N ASP A 44 13.24 1.51 11.87
CA ASP A 44 13.84 0.54 12.80
C ASP A 44 14.09 -0.87 12.27
N ASP A 45 13.74 -1.15 11.01
CA ASP A 45 14.07 -2.45 10.38
C ASP A 45 15.58 -2.70 10.37
N ASN A 46 16.10 -3.58 11.22
CA ASN A 46 17.54 -3.82 11.30
C ASN A 46 18.08 -4.79 10.23
N GLY A 47 17.19 -5.41 9.44
CA GLY A 47 17.52 -6.33 8.36
C GLY A 47 17.66 -5.66 6.99
N SER A 48 18.40 -6.31 6.08
CA SER A 48 18.30 -5.98 4.64
C SER A 48 17.07 -6.65 4.05
N PRO A 49 16.32 -5.99 3.15
CA PRO A 49 15.16 -6.60 2.54
C PRO A 49 15.59 -7.84 1.71
N SER A 50 14.92 -8.95 1.93
CA SER A 50 15.14 -10.24 1.25
C SER A 50 14.40 -10.34 -0.08
N ALA A 51 14.32 -9.25 -0.85
CA ALA A 51 13.61 -9.25 -2.12
C ALA A 51 14.28 -10.19 -3.15
N PRO A 52 13.49 -10.83 -4.04
CA PRO A 52 14.02 -11.62 -5.16
C PRO A 52 15.09 -10.89 -5.96
N GLN A 53 16.08 -11.62 -6.46
CA GLN A 53 17.09 -11.05 -7.34
C GLN A 53 16.42 -10.45 -8.59
N ASN A 54 16.76 -9.21 -8.94
CA ASN A 54 16.17 -8.47 -10.05
C ASN A 54 14.67 -8.17 -9.90
N TYR A 55 14.13 -8.15 -8.67
CA TYR A 55 12.71 -7.91 -8.39
C TYR A 55 12.07 -6.78 -9.22
N ILE A 56 12.70 -5.60 -9.29
CA ILE A 56 12.17 -4.45 -10.04
C ILE A 56 12.08 -4.72 -11.55
N GLU A 57 13.15 -5.28 -12.12
CA GLU A 57 13.26 -5.57 -13.55
C GLU A 57 12.23 -6.63 -13.98
N ASP A 58 12.15 -7.72 -13.21
CA ASP A 58 11.21 -8.81 -13.47
C ASP A 58 9.76 -8.37 -13.27
N SER A 59 9.50 -7.53 -12.26
CA SER A 59 8.18 -6.96 -12.00
C SER A 59 7.66 -6.14 -13.17
N LEU A 60 8.41 -5.14 -13.61
CA LEU A 60 7.96 -4.23 -14.68
C LEU A 60 7.86 -4.95 -16.04
N LYS A 61 8.71 -5.95 -16.27
CA LYS A 61 8.59 -6.85 -17.42
C LYS A 61 7.30 -7.67 -17.38
N MET A 62 6.94 -8.23 -16.23
CA MET A 62 5.72 -9.03 -16.10
C MET A 62 4.46 -8.16 -16.19
N ILE A 63 4.46 -6.97 -15.56
CA ILE A 63 3.37 -5.97 -15.68
C ILE A 63 3.14 -5.63 -17.14
N SER A 64 4.19 -5.25 -17.88
CA SER A 64 4.12 -4.94 -19.31
C SER A 64 3.59 -6.12 -20.14
N ARG A 65 4.09 -7.34 -19.89
CA ARG A 65 3.62 -8.56 -20.59
C ARG A 65 2.19 -8.96 -20.26
N ALA A 66 1.66 -8.50 -19.13
CA ALA A 66 0.26 -8.68 -18.77
C ALA A 66 -0.66 -7.68 -19.49
N GLY A 67 -0.13 -6.79 -20.34
CA GLY A 67 -0.91 -5.76 -21.04
C GLY A 67 -1.23 -4.55 -20.17
N LEU A 68 -0.67 -4.49 -18.96
CA LEU A 68 -0.75 -3.35 -18.07
C LEU A 68 0.34 -2.34 -18.44
N ASP A 69 0.03 -1.06 -18.33
CA ASP A 69 0.89 0.03 -18.80
C ASP A 69 1.26 1.01 -17.67
N HIS A 70 0.91 0.69 -16.43
CA HIS A 70 1.10 1.59 -15.29
C HIS A 70 1.54 0.85 -14.01
N ALA A 71 2.32 1.54 -13.19
CA ALA A 71 2.59 1.17 -11.81
C ALA A 71 2.59 2.42 -10.91
N ARG A 72 1.80 2.37 -9.83
CA ARG A 72 1.91 3.30 -8.71
C ARG A 72 2.96 2.75 -7.76
N PHE A 73 4.16 3.33 -7.79
CA PHE A 73 5.31 2.84 -7.05
C PHE A 73 5.41 3.52 -5.69
N VAL A 74 5.20 2.73 -4.64
CA VAL A 74 5.05 3.18 -3.25
C VAL A 74 6.40 3.36 -2.59
N PHE A 75 6.63 4.51 -1.95
CA PHE A 75 7.79 4.74 -1.10
C PHE A 75 7.40 5.45 0.20
N TYR A 76 8.23 5.30 1.23
CA TYR A 76 8.07 5.98 2.52
C TYR A 76 9.19 7.01 2.74
N TRP A 77 8.86 8.15 3.34
CA TRP A 77 9.88 9.14 3.70
C TRP A 77 10.82 8.57 4.78
N GLU A 78 10.31 7.79 5.73
CA GLU A 78 11.16 7.13 6.73
C GLU A 78 12.22 6.20 6.13
N ALA A 79 11.90 5.51 5.03
CA ALA A 79 12.83 4.64 4.31
C ALA A 79 13.98 5.46 3.70
N TYR A 80 13.68 6.66 3.20
CA TYR A 80 14.70 7.58 2.72
C TYR A 80 15.63 8.06 3.83
N GLU A 81 15.13 8.36 5.03
CA GLU A 81 16.00 8.78 6.13
C GLU A 81 16.86 7.64 6.68
N LYS A 82 16.35 6.40 6.59
CA LYS A 82 17.08 5.20 6.98
C LYS A 82 18.30 4.95 6.08
N ASP A 83 18.09 4.81 4.78
CA ASP A 83 19.17 4.61 3.80
C ASP A 83 18.92 5.43 2.53
N PRO A 84 19.34 6.70 2.52
CA PRO A 84 19.16 7.58 1.36
C PRO A 84 19.77 7.05 0.06
N GLN A 85 20.86 6.27 0.15
CA GLN A 85 21.61 5.81 -1.02
C GLN A 85 20.93 4.62 -1.67
N ALA A 86 20.57 3.59 -0.89
CA ALA A 86 19.84 2.44 -1.38
C ALA A 86 18.46 2.84 -1.90
N PHE A 87 17.77 3.74 -1.17
CA PHE A 87 16.48 4.28 -1.55
C PHE A 87 16.52 4.95 -2.94
N ILE A 88 17.42 5.92 -3.17
CA ILE A 88 17.51 6.62 -4.46
C ILE A 88 18.01 5.69 -5.57
N LYS A 89 18.87 4.72 -5.25
CA LYS A 89 19.31 3.71 -6.21
C LYS A 89 18.12 2.90 -6.72
N GLU A 90 17.23 2.45 -5.84
CA GLU A 90 16.03 1.71 -6.24
C GLU A 90 15.04 2.56 -7.04
N ILE A 91 14.79 3.81 -6.63
CA ILE A 91 13.97 4.77 -7.38
C ILE A 91 14.44 4.91 -8.84
N LYS A 92 15.76 5.00 -9.06
CA LYS A 92 16.35 5.05 -10.41
C LYS A 92 16.23 3.73 -11.17
N LEU A 93 16.40 2.59 -10.50
CA LEU A 93 16.22 1.27 -11.11
C LEU A 93 14.80 1.10 -11.65
N VAL A 94 13.79 1.56 -10.89
CA VAL A 94 12.39 1.58 -11.35
C VAL A 94 12.24 2.42 -12.61
N ALA A 95 12.79 3.64 -12.64
CA ALA A 95 12.67 4.53 -13.80
C ALA A 95 13.28 3.90 -15.07
N HIS A 96 14.48 3.31 -14.95
CA HIS A 96 15.18 2.63 -16.05
C HIS A 96 14.42 1.40 -16.56
N ALA A 97 13.97 0.53 -15.66
CA ALA A 97 13.19 -0.65 -16.03
C ALA A 97 11.85 -0.26 -16.65
N ALA A 98 11.21 0.80 -16.14
CA ALA A 98 9.94 1.28 -16.65
C ALA A 98 10.07 1.86 -18.07
N ASP A 99 11.13 2.62 -18.36
CA ASP A 99 11.45 3.07 -19.73
C ASP A 99 11.66 1.86 -20.66
N LYS A 100 12.39 0.85 -20.19
CA LYS A 100 12.69 -0.36 -20.98
C LYS A 100 11.43 -1.16 -21.34
N TYR A 101 10.46 -1.23 -20.45
CA TYR A 101 9.23 -2.03 -20.63
C TYR A 101 7.99 -1.21 -20.98
N GLY A 102 8.13 0.10 -21.17
CA GLY A 102 7.05 1.00 -21.54
C GLY A 102 5.98 1.18 -20.46
N VAL A 103 6.32 0.94 -19.19
CA VAL A 103 5.38 1.10 -18.06
C VAL A 103 5.46 2.54 -17.55
N LYS A 104 4.32 3.18 -17.32
CA LYS A 104 4.23 4.51 -16.72
C LYS A 104 4.29 4.42 -15.20
N ILE A 105 5.04 5.33 -14.58
CA ILE A 105 5.25 5.33 -13.13
C ILE A 105 4.65 6.57 -12.50
N ILE A 106 3.80 6.37 -11.50
CA ILE A 106 3.47 7.39 -10.49
C ILE A 106 4.27 7.05 -9.25
N TYR A 107 5.10 7.98 -8.80
CA TYR A 107 5.89 7.84 -7.57
C TYR A 107 5.06 8.33 -6.40
N ASP A 108 4.74 7.43 -5.47
CA ASP A 108 3.80 7.67 -4.38
C ASP A 108 4.47 7.80 -3.01
N ASN A 109 4.38 8.99 -2.43
CA ASN A 109 4.76 9.25 -1.04
C ASN A 109 3.67 8.74 -0.10
N HIS A 110 3.85 7.51 0.34
CA HIS A 110 2.83 6.77 1.02
C HIS A 110 2.98 6.85 2.54
N GLN A 111 1.87 6.66 3.24
CA GLN A 111 1.84 6.40 4.66
C GLN A 111 0.70 5.44 4.95
N TRP A 112 0.88 4.60 5.96
CA TRP A 112 -0.16 3.81 6.59
C TRP A 112 0.00 3.99 8.09
N HIS A 113 -1.06 4.40 8.78
CA HIS A 113 -1.00 4.66 10.22
C HIS A 113 0.15 5.64 10.59
N THR A 114 0.34 6.68 9.77
CA THR A 114 1.25 7.81 10.01
C THR A 114 2.76 7.48 10.00
N SER A 115 3.26 6.59 10.87
CA SER A 115 4.70 6.33 11.04
C SER A 115 4.95 5.07 11.86
N SER A 116 6.03 4.35 11.56
CA SER A 116 6.57 3.26 12.41
C SER A 116 6.97 3.72 13.82
N TRP A 117 7.08 5.03 14.06
CA TRP A 117 7.30 5.56 15.40
C TRP A 117 6.07 5.37 16.31
N LEU A 118 4.87 5.52 15.74
CA LEU A 118 3.63 5.54 16.51
C LEU A 118 3.06 4.14 16.77
N GLU A 119 3.35 3.19 15.90
CA GLU A 119 2.99 1.78 16.07
C GLU A 119 3.80 0.90 15.11
N ASP A 120 3.95 -0.38 15.45
CA ASP A 120 4.81 -1.31 14.71
C ASP A 120 4.31 -1.53 13.28
N GLU A 121 3.00 -1.53 13.02
CA GLU A 121 2.43 -1.64 11.68
C GLU A 121 2.54 -0.34 10.85
N GLY A 122 2.86 0.78 11.50
CA GLY A 122 2.91 2.10 10.91
C GLY A 122 4.04 2.27 9.89
N THR A 123 3.78 3.08 8.86
CA THR A 123 4.75 3.48 7.84
C THR A 123 4.48 4.89 7.33
N GLY A 124 5.50 5.60 6.85
CA GLY A 124 5.38 6.86 6.12
C GLY A 124 6.32 7.93 6.63
N PHE A 125 5.88 8.68 7.64
CA PHE A 125 6.65 9.80 8.19
C PHE A 125 7.88 9.32 8.97
N PRO A 126 9.04 9.99 8.85
CA PRO A 126 10.26 9.59 9.53
C PRO A 126 10.24 9.90 11.03
N TRP A 127 10.96 9.09 11.80
CA TRP A 127 11.15 9.26 13.24
C TRP A 127 11.68 10.64 13.64
N SER A 128 12.44 11.31 12.76
CA SER A 128 12.99 12.64 13.01
C SER A 128 11.92 13.72 13.26
N LEU A 129 10.67 13.49 12.85
CA LEU A 129 9.53 14.38 13.13
C LEU A 129 8.86 14.14 14.47
N PHE A 130 9.15 13.00 15.13
CA PHE A 130 8.50 12.59 16.37
C PHE A 130 9.47 12.57 17.55
N GLN A 131 10.70 12.13 17.31
CA GLN A 131 11.69 11.89 18.36
C GLN A 131 11.98 13.15 19.18
N GLY A 132 11.82 13.05 20.49
CA GLY A 132 12.07 14.14 21.43
C GLY A 132 10.89 15.11 21.61
N ASN A 133 9.74 14.84 20.99
CA ASN A 133 8.51 15.56 21.25
C ASN A 133 7.54 14.72 22.10
N SER A 134 7.27 15.15 23.33
CA SER A 134 6.39 14.42 24.25
C SER A 134 4.93 14.34 23.80
N LYS A 135 4.50 15.14 22.81
CA LYS A 135 3.17 15.04 22.22
C LYS A 135 2.97 13.78 21.39
N TYR A 136 4.05 13.19 20.88
CA TYR A 136 4.01 12.04 19.96
C TYR A 136 4.87 10.90 20.52
N SER A 137 4.45 10.33 21.65
CA SER A 137 5.17 9.22 22.28
C SER A 137 5.28 8.02 21.34
N ARG A 138 6.41 7.31 21.41
CA ARG A 138 6.59 6.05 20.68
C ARG A 138 5.53 5.04 21.12
N GLY A 139 4.90 4.34 20.17
CA GLY A 139 3.80 3.42 20.47
C GLY A 139 2.48 4.11 20.85
N GLY A 140 2.33 5.42 20.59
CA GLY A 140 1.13 6.20 20.95
C GLY A 140 -0.10 5.97 20.05
N GLY A 141 0.00 5.08 19.05
CA GLY A 141 -1.04 4.81 18.05
C GLY A 141 -0.98 5.78 16.87
N GLY A 142 -0.97 5.24 15.66
CA GLY A 142 -0.79 5.95 14.39
C GLY A 142 -2.05 6.05 13.54
N ASN A 143 -3.15 5.40 13.94
CA ASN A 143 -4.40 5.36 13.20
C ASN A 143 -5.34 6.54 13.57
N THR A 144 -6.39 6.75 12.78
CA THR A 144 -7.37 7.84 12.94
C THR A 144 -8.04 7.94 14.33
N PRO A 145 -8.32 6.84 15.07
CA PRO A 145 -8.87 6.95 16.42
C PRO A 145 -7.82 7.36 17.46
N ASP A 146 -6.53 7.19 17.16
CA ASP A 146 -5.46 7.30 18.13
C ASP A 146 -5.11 8.77 18.42
N LYS A 147 -4.96 9.09 19.71
CA LYS A 147 -4.78 10.47 20.11
C LYS A 147 -3.46 11.05 19.62
N ALA A 148 -2.38 10.28 19.62
CA ALA A 148 -1.07 10.74 19.16
C ALA A 148 -1.11 11.12 17.67
N ALA A 149 -1.74 10.29 16.83
CA ALA A 149 -1.96 10.58 15.43
C ALA A 149 -2.80 11.85 15.22
N GLN A 150 -3.94 12.00 15.90
CA GLN A 150 -4.79 13.20 15.79
C GLN A 150 -4.02 14.49 16.14
N VAL A 151 -3.21 14.46 17.19
CA VAL A 151 -2.38 15.62 17.60
C VAL A 151 -1.30 15.89 16.55
N PHE A 152 -0.61 14.85 16.05
CA PHE A 152 0.38 15.00 14.99
C PHE A 152 -0.21 15.60 13.72
N TRP A 153 -1.33 15.07 13.23
CA TRP A 153 -1.98 15.56 12.01
C TRP A 153 -2.54 16.98 12.19
N GLY A 154 -3.10 17.31 13.35
CA GLY A 154 -3.47 18.69 13.70
C GLY A 154 -2.28 19.65 13.62
N ASP A 155 -1.18 19.31 14.32
CA ASP A 155 0.05 20.10 14.30
C ASP A 155 0.68 20.14 12.89
N TRP A 156 0.54 19.08 12.10
CA TRP A 156 1.03 19.00 10.71
C TRP A 156 0.27 19.98 9.81
N TRP A 157 -1.06 20.03 9.92
CA TRP A 157 -1.90 20.97 9.17
C TRP A 157 -1.66 22.44 9.58
N ASP A 158 -1.25 22.67 10.82
CA ASP A 158 -0.90 24.00 11.34
C ASP A 158 0.58 24.37 11.10
N ARG A 159 1.35 23.55 10.37
CA ARG A 159 2.80 23.73 10.13
C ARG A 159 3.62 23.85 11.42
N SER A 160 3.13 23.23 12.49
CA SER A 160 3.73 23.26 13.83
C SER A 160 4.71 22.11 14.07
N VAL A 161 4.66 21.04 13.27
CA VAL A 161 5.69 20.00 13.24
C VAL A 161 6.97 20.57 12.63
N LYS A 162 8.09 20.51 13.37
CA LYS A 162 9.38 21.09 12.97
C LYS A 162 10.54 20.15 13.27
N ASP A 163 11.61 20.25 12.47
CA ASP A 163 12.89 19.62 12.81
C ASP A 163 13.61 20.37 13.95
N LYS A 164 14.76 19.82 14.37
CA LYS A 164 15.62 20.42 15.42
C LYS A 164 16.16 21.80 15.04
N GLN A 165 16.12 22.18 13.76
CA GLN A 165 16.54 23.47 13.25
C GLN A 165 15.37 24.46 13.11
N GLY A 166 14.16 24.06 13.52
CA GLY A 166 12.96 24.89 13.49
C GLY A 166 12.29 24.99 12.11
N LYS A 167 12.71 24.16 11.14
CA LYS A 167 12.12 24.12 9.81
C LYS A 167 10.88 23.26 9.81
N ASP A 168 9.79 23.77 9.22
CA ASP A 168 8.50 23.10 9.25
C ASP A 168 8.44 21.86 8.35
N GLY A 169 7.57 20.94 8.74
CA GLY A 169 7.33 19.64 8.10
C GLY A 169 6.98 19.74 6.62
N TRP A 170 6.17 20.71 6.19
CA TRP A 170 5.81 20.85 4.78
C TRP A 170 7.04 21.19 3.94
N THR A 171 7.86 22.13 4.41
CA THR A 171 9.11 22.48 3.72
C THR A 171 10.11 21.32 3.73
N LEU A 172 10.08 20.46 4.76
CA LEU A 172 10.91 19.25 4.80
C LEU A 172 10.45 18.21 3.77
N MET A 173 9.15 17.92 3.70
CA MET A 173 8.57 17.01 2.71
C MET A 173 8.79 17.52 1.28
N ALA A 174 8.58 18.81 1.00
CA ALA A 174 8.85 19.39 -0.32
C ALA A 174 10.31 19.15 -0.76
N LYS A 175 11.27 19.32 0.15
CA LYS A 175 12.69 19.05 -0.14
C LYS A 175 12.94 17.57 -0.38
N PHE A 176 12.29 16.68 0.38
CA PHE A 176 12.39 15.24 0.18
C PHE A 176 11.83 14.82 -1.19
N LEU A 177 10.60 15.20 -1.51
CA LEU A 177 9.96 14.91 -2.81
C LEU A 177 10.76 15.48 -3.98
N LYS A 178 11.35 16.67 -3.85
CA LYS A 178 12.23 17.24 -4.88
C LYS A 178 13.43 16.35 -5.19
N LYS A 179 13.96 15.58 -4.23
CA LYS A 179 15.05 14.61 -4.50
C LYS A 179 14.58 13.46 -5.38
N ILE A 180 13.34 12.99 -5.20
CA ILE A 180 12.72 12.00 -6.08
C ILE A 180 12.57 12.59 -7.48
N VAL A 181 11.96 13.76 -7.61
CA VAL A 181 11.77 14.44 -8.90
C VAL A 181 13.10 14.57 -9.65
N LEU A 182 14.13 15.11 -9.00
CA LEU A 182 15.45 15.27 -9.63
C LEU A 182 16.11 13.94 -10.04
N ALA A 183 15.72 12.83 -9.43
CA ALA A 183 16.26 11.52 -9.77
C ALA A 183 15.60 10.89 -11.01
N VAL A 184 14.33 11.23 -11.32
CA VAL A 184 13.52 10.47 -12.29
C VAL A 184 12.74 11.32 -13.30
N ASP A 185 12.67 12.64 -13.19
CA ASP A 185 11.79 13.47 -14.03
C ASP A 185 12.14 13.44 -15.52
N ASN A 186 13.43 13.25 -15.84
CA ASN A 186 13.93 13.14 -17.21
C ASN A 186 13.58 11.80 -17.89
N HIS A 187 13.00 10.84 -17.16
CA HIS A 187 12.52 9.59 -17.73
C HIS A 187 11.16 9.75 -18.40
N SER A 188 10.98 9.07 -19.53
CA SER A 188 9.75 9.11 -20.32
C SER A 188 8.61 8.29 -19.70
N SER A 189 8.98 7.29 -18.89
CA SER A 189 8.11 6.46 -18.07
C SER A 189 7.54 7.23 -16.87
N THR A 190 8.26 8.23 -16.33
CA THR A 190 7.77 9.05 -15.22
C THR A 190 6.53 9.83 -15.64
N LEU A 191 5.39 9.47 -15.05
CA LEU A 191 4.08 10.07 -15.31
C LEU A 191 3.75 11.16 -14.29
N GLY A 192 4.11 10.96 -13.02
CA GLY A 192 3.80 11.93 -11.98
C GLY A 192 4.22 11.52 -10.57
N TYR A 193 3.81 12.35 -9.61
CA TYR A 193 4.17 12.26 -8.21
C TYR A 193 2.94 12.46 -7.33
N GLU A 194 2.70 11.57 -6.39
CA GLU A 194 1.68 11.74 -5.36
C GLU A 194 2.28 12.40 -4.12
N ILE A 195 1.60 13.46 -3.64
CA ILE A 195 2.09 14.31 -2.56
C ILE A 195 2.16 13.55 -1.24
N LEU A 196 1.05 12.91 -0.86
CA LEU A 196 0.87 12.20 0.39
C LEU A 196 -0.38 11.32 0.27
N SER A 197 -0.20 10.00 0.39
CA SER A 197 -1.31 9.05 0.37
C SER A 197 -2.18 9.22 1.61
N GLU A 198 -3.50 9.25 1.41
CA GLU A 198 -4.52 9.12 2.45
C GLU A 198 -4.33 9.99 3.71
N PRO A 199 -4.19 11.32 3.59
CA PRO A 199 -3.99 12.19 4.76
C PRO A 199 -5.15 12.13 5.76
N HIS A 200 -4.86 12.19 7.06
CA HIS A 200 -5.90 12.17 8.09
C HIS A 200 -6.69 13.49 8.16
N VAL A 201 -8.00 13.37 8.35
CA VAL A 201 -8.91 14.46 8.68
C VAL A 201 -9.70 14.08 9.91
N ASP A 202 -9.49 14.81 10.99
CA ASP A 202 -10.13 14.62 12.28
C ASP A 202 -11.17 15.72 12.56
N ASN A 203 -11.01 16.90 11.93
CA ASN A 203 -11.85 18.07 12.18
C ASN A 203 -12.29 18.79 10.89
N LYS A 204 -13.47 19.44 10.95
CA LYS A 204 -14.09 20.13 9.80
C LYS A 204 -13.30 21.33 9.29
N ASP A 205 -12.48 21.95 10.13
CA ASP A 205 -11.66 23.10 9.76
C ASP A 205 -10.38 22.70 9.01
N GLN A 206 -10.02 21.41 9.00
CA GLN A 206 -8.81 20.92 8.36
C GLN A 206 -8.91 20.80 6.84
N TRP A 207 -10.12 20.72 6.25
CA TRP A 207 -10.29 20.59 4.79
C TRP A 207 -9.54 21.65 3.99
N SER A 208 -9.63 22.92 4.41
CA SER A 208 -8.92 24.03 3.75
C SER A 208 -7.42 24.01 4.04
N LYS A 209 -7.00 23.55 5.23
CA LYS A 209 -5.57 23.45 5.58
C LYS A 209 -4.86 22.40 4.71
N ILE A 210 -5.54 21.30 4.40
CA ILE A 210 -5.03 20.29 3.46
C ILE A 210 -4.94 20.87 2.05
N GLY A 211 -5.90 21.69 1.61
CA GLY A 211 -5.79 22.43 0.35
C GLY A 211 -4.59 23.35 0.29
N GLN A 212 -4.28 24.04 1.40
CA GLN A 212 -3.08 24.88 1.53
C GLN A 212 -1.80 24.05 1.47
N PHE A 213 -1.76 22.90 2.15
CA PHE A 213 -0.65 21.94 2.08
C PHE A 213 -0.42 21.47 0.65
N ASN A 214 -1.46 20.97 -0.02
CA ASN A 214 -1.39 20.47 -1.38
C ASN A 214 -0.96 21.58 -2.36
N SER A 215 -1.43 22.81 -2.15
CA SER A 215 -1.02 23.98 -2.94
C SER A 215 0.46 24.32 -2.73
N PHE A 216 0.93 24.30 -1.48
CA PHE A 216 2.33 24.57 -1.14
C PHE A 216 3.27 23.53 -1.77
N ILE A 217 3.00 22.24 -1.58
CA ILE A 217 3.84 21.19 -2.16
C ILE A 217 3.79 21.25 -3.70
N THR A 218 2.62 21.47 -4.28
CA THR A 218 2.47 21.62 -5.74
C THR A 218 3.34 22.76 -6.27
N ALA A 219 3.29 23.94 -5.64
CA ALA A 219 4.10 25.09 -6.06
C ALA A 219 5.61 24.81 -5.95
N GLU A 220 6.04 24.15 -4.87
CA GLU A 220 7.44 23.77 -4.68
C GLU A 220 7.94 22.80 -5.76
N LEU A 221 7.14 21.78 -6.09
CA LEU A 221 7.50 20.79 -7.11
C LEU A 221 7.45 21.36 -8.54
N ARG A 222 6.52 22.28 -8.83
CA ARG A 222 6.40 22.93 -10.15
C ARG A 222 7.63 23.75 -10.55
N ASN A 223 8.48 24.12 -9.60
CA ASN A 223 9.79 24.71 -9.89
C ASN A 223 10.76 23.74 -10.60
N THR A 224 10.46 22.44 -10.61
CA THR A 224 11.37 21.38 -11.11
C THR A 224 10.68 20.42 -12.10
N THR A 225 9.35 20.26 -12.05
CA THR A 225 8.64 19.31 -12.90
C THR A 225 7.32 19.86 -13.45
N SER A 226 7.01 19.49 -14.70
CA SER A 226 5.71 19.69 -15.35
C SER A 226 4.83 18.43 -15.37
N LYS A 227 5.31 17.31 -14.83
CA LYS A 227 4.59 16.02 -14.76
C LYS A 227 3.35 16.12 -13.87
N THR A 228 2.49 15.10 -13.90
CA THR A 228 1.26 15.11 -13.09
C THR A 228 1.60 15.16 -11.60
N ILE A 229 0.93 16.04 -10.84
CA ILE A 229 0.98 16.04 -9.37
C ILE A 229 -0.36 15.53 -8.86
N ILE A 230 -0.32 14.62 -7.89
CA ILE A 230 -1.49 13.90 -7.43
C ILE A 230 -1.70 14.19 -5.95
N TYR A 231 -2.92 14.57 -5.59
CA TYR A 231 -3.34 14.65 -4.18
C TYR A 231 -4.32 13.52 -3.88
N SER A 232 -4.28 12.98 -2.67
CA SER A 232 -5.10 11.83 -2.27
C SER A 232 -6.39 12.26 -1.57
N MET A 233 -7.41 11.40 -1.64
CA MET A 233 -8.55 11.39 -0.71
C MET A 233 -8.04 11.26 0.73
N ASN A 234 -8.81 11.75 1.69
CA ASN A 234 -8.46 11.66 3.10
C ASN A 234 -8.78 10.29 3.70
N VAL A 235 -8.38 10.08 4.96
CA VAL A 235 -9.00 9.08 5.85
C VAL A 235 -9.47 9.76 7.15
N PRO A 236 -10.50 9.25 7.82
CA PRO A 236 -11.38 8.17 7.36
C PRO A 236 -12.31 8.62 6.21
N ILE A 237 -12.76 7.67 5.38
CA ILE A 237 -13.85 7.87 4.42
C ILE A 237 -15.13 7.18 4.94
N ASP A 238 -15.64 7.67 6.07
CA ASP A 238 -16.96 7.30 6.55
C ASP A 238 -17.94 8.46 6.34
N LEU A 239 -18.99 8.20 5.56
CA LEU A 239 -20.04 9.18 5.27
C LEU A 239 -20.85 9.59 6.51
N ASN A 240 -20.78 8.81 7.60
CA ASN A 240 -21.42 9.11 8.87
C ASN A 240 -20.48 9.78 9.87
N SER A 241 -19.21 10.00 9.50
CA SER A 241 -18.21 10.59 10.38
C SER A 241 -18.56 12.03 10.76
N PRO A 242 -18.23 12.47 11.99
CA PRO A 242 -18.42 13.86 12.42
C PRO A 242 -17.70 14.88 11.55
N ILE A 243 -16.71 14.50 10.73
CA ILE A 243 -15.94 15.40 9.87
C ILE A 243 -16.72 15.96 8.67
N LYS A 244 -17.98 15.52 8.48
CA LYS A 244 -18.89 15.97 7.40
C LYS A 244 -18.26 15.83 6.01
N ILE A 245 -17.97 14.59 5.60
CA ILE A 245 -17.50 14.32 4.24
C ILE A 245 -18.57 14.76 3.24
N SER A 246 -18.20 15.65 2.33
CA SER A 246 -19.06 16.12 1.25
C SER A 246 -18.22 16.49 0.03
N PRO A 247 -18.81 16.56 -1.18
CA PRO A 247 -18.09 17.01 -2.36
C PRO A 247 -17.43 18.38 -2.20
N GLU A 248 -18.08 19.32 -1.51
CA GLU A 248 -17.58 20.67 -1.26
C GLU A 248 -16.39 20.67 -0.30
N ASN A 249 -16.40 19.80 0.70
CA ASN A 249 -15.29 19.68 1.64
C ASN A 249 -14.08 18.99 1.00
N LEU A 250 -14.29 17.92 0.23
CA LEU A 250 -13.23 17.27 -0.54
C LEU A 250 -12.65 18.23 -1.60
N ALA A 251 -13.49 19.06 -2.23
CA ALA A 251 -13.03 20.05 -3.21
C ALA A 251 -12.07 21.10 -2.61
N LYS A 252 -12.16 21.38 -1.30
CA LYS A 252 -11.22 22.29 -0.60
C LYS A 252 -9.82 21.71 -0.48
N MET A 253 -9.65 20.39 -0.60
CA MET A 253 -8.33 19.76 -0.56
C MET A 253 -7.55 19.95 -1.87
N ALA A 254 -8.21 20.32 -2.96
CA ALA A 254 -7.56 20.48 -4.25
C ALA A 254 -6.50 21.62 -4.20
N PRO A 255 -5.33 21.44 -4.83
CA PRO A 255 -4.38 22.53 -5.01
C PRO A 255 -5.01 23.73 -5.74
N SER A 256 -4.53 24.94 -5.44
CA SER A 256 -4.95 26.16 -6.13
C SER A 256 -4.58 26.15 -7.62
N TYR A 257 -3.41 25.60 -7.96
CA TYR A 257 -2.97 25.38 -9.34
C TYR A 257 -3.35 23.96 -9.80
N LYS A 258 -4.20 23.87 -10.82
CA LYS A 258 -4.84 22.61 -11.26
C LYS A 258 -4.35 22.05 -12.58
N GLU A 259 -3.33 22.66 -13.20
CA GLU A 259 -2.74 22.11 -14.41
C GLU A 259 -1.89 20.87 -14.10
N ASN A 260 -2.10 19.82 -14.90
CA ASN A 260 -1.51 18.50 -14.68
C ASN A 260 -1.70 18.00 -13.25
N ILE A 261 -2.92 18.12 -12.71
CA ILE A 261 -3.31 17.59 -11.41
C ILE A 261 -4.28 16.42 -11.58
N ALA A 262 -4.16 15.40 -10.73
CA ALA A 262 -5.18 14.36 -10.58
C ALA A 262 -5.55 14.16 -9.10
N PHE A 263 -6.78 13.71 -8.85
CA PHE A 263 -7.29 13.40 -7.52
C PHE A 263 -7.33 11.87 -7.32
N LYS A 264 -6.45 11.35 -6.46
CA LYS A 264 -6.38 9.92 -6.14
C LYS A 264 -7.47 9.52 -5.16
N ILE A 265 -8.20 8.46 -5.48
CA ILE A 265 -9.14 7.80 -4.57
C ILE A 265 -8.84 6.29 -4.52
N SER A 266 -9.31 5.63 -3.47
CA SER A 266 -9.25 4.17 -3.32
C SER A 266 -10.65 3.56 -3.41
N VAL A 267 -10.80 2.48 -4.18
CA VAL A 267 -12.07 1.79 -4.43
C VAL A 267 -11.96 0.34 -3.99
N TYR A 268 -12.46 0.06 -2.78
CA TYR A 268 -12.39 -1.24 -2.14
C TYR A 268 -13.77 -1.92 -2.12
N GLY A 269 -14.15 -2.45 -3.29
CA GLY A 269 -15.45 -3.08 -3.57
C GLY A 269 -16.12 -2.56 -4.84
N VAL A 270 -17.16 -3.25 -5.29
CA VAL A 270 -17.97 -2.83 -6.46
C VAL A 270 -18.70 -1.51 -6.13
N PRO A 271 -18.48 -0.42 -6.91
CA PRO A 271 -19.05 0.89 -6.59
C PRO A 271 -20.58 0.89 -6.44
N ASP A 272 -21.29 0.17 -7.32
CA ASP A 272 -22.75 0.13 -7.33
C ASP A 272 -23.33 -1.11 -6.59
N ARG A 273 -22.54 -1.76 -5.72
CA ARG A 273 -22.98 -2.96 -4.98
C ARG A 273 -24.20 -2.69 -4.11
N ASP A 274 -24.18 -1.57 -3.42
CA ASP A 274 -25.19 -1.16 -2.45
C ASP A 274 -25.30 0.37 -2.41
N ALA A 275 -26.36 0.89 -1.79
CA ALA A 275 -26.62 2.32 -1.74
C ALA A 275 -25.51 3.12 -1.03
N TYR A 276 -24.79 2.51 -0.08
CA TYR A 276 -23.70 3.18 0.63
C TYR A 276 -22.46 3.31 -0.24
N GLN A 277 -22.01 2.22 -0.87
CA GLN A 277 -20.86 2.27 -1.79
C GLN A 277 -21.14 3.19 -2.97
N LYS A 278 -22.36 3.15 -3.51
CA LYS A 278 -22.76 4.04 -4.59
C LYS A 278 -22.67 5.49 -4.16
N LYS A 279 -23.26 5.83 -3.00
CA LYS A 279 -23.22 7.19 -2.46
C LYS A 279 -21.78 7.65 -2.19
N ARG A 280 -20.93 6.76 -1.69
CA ARG A 280 -19.50 7.03 -1.44
C ARG A 280 -18.77 7.36 -2.74
N PHE A 281 -18.95 6.55 -3.78
CA PHE A 281 -18.34 6.80 -5.08
C PHE A 281 -18.90 8.06 -5.77
N ASP A 282 -20.21 8.28 -5.71
CA ASP A 282 -20.87 9.48 -6.26
C ASP A 282 -20.33 10.79 -5.66
N ILE A 283 -19.90 10.79 -4.39
CA ILE A 283 -19.28 11.97 -3.75
C ILE A 283 -17.96 12.34 -4.45
N PHE A 284 -17.14 11.35 -4.83
CA PHE A 284 -15.90 11.62 -5.55
C PHE A 284 -16.16 12.10 -6.98
N LEU A 285 -17.17 11.53 -7.67
CA LEU A 285 -17.59 12.02 -8.99
C LEU A 285 -18.05 13.49 -8.94
N LYS A 286 -18.85 13.84 -7.94
CA LYS A 286 -19.27 15.24 -7.72
C LYS A 286 -18.09 16.14 -7.38
N THR A 287 -17.12 15.65 -6.60
CA THR A 287 -15.89 16.40 -6.28
C THR A 287 -15.07 16.69 -7.54
N ARG A 288 -14.91 15.70 -8.41
CA ARG A 288 -14.28 15.87 -9.73
C ARG A 288 -14.99 16.97 -10.53
N ASP A 289 -16.32 16.91 -10.61
CA ASP A 289 -17.11 17.88 -11.37
C ASP A 289 -17.00 19.30 -10.78
N LEU A 290 -16.97 19.44 -9.45
CA LEU A 290 -16.77 20.73 -8.77
C LEU A 290 -15.36 21.30 -8.96
N THR A 291 -14.34 20.45 -8.99
CA THR A 291 -12.95 20.89 -9.02
C THR A 291 -12.39 21.03 -10.43
N GLY A 292 -12.95 20.30 -11.40
CA GLY A 292 -12.40 20.10 -12.74
C GLY A 292 -11.18 19.18 -12.78
N VAL A 293 -10.83 18.53 -11.66
CA VAL A 293 -9.64 17.66 -11.54
C VAL A 293 -10.03 16.21 -11.83
N PRO A 294 -9.39 15.50 -12.77
CA PRO A 294 -9.71 14.11 -13.09
C PRO A 294 -9.47 13.15 -11.91
N LEU A 295 -10.28 12.09 -11.82
CA LEU A 295 -10.10 11.04 -10.81
C LEU A 295 -9.08 10.01 -11.27
N TYR A 296 -8.17 9.68 -10.37
CA TYR A 296 -7.26 8.56 -10.47
C TYR A 296 -7.66 7.50 -9.43
N ILE A 297 -7.88 6.26 -9.84
CA ILE A 297 -8.14 5.17 -8.89
C ILE A 297 -6.79 4.56 -8.51
N GLY A 298 -6.12 5.19 -7.54
CA GLY A 298 -4.77 4.81 -7.14
C GLY A 298 -4.68 3.49 -6.41
N GLU A 299 -5.80 3.01 -5.88
CA GLU A 299 -5.93 1.68 -5.27
C GLU A 299 -7.32 1.13 -5.57
N TRP A 300 -7.40 -0.11 -6.01
CA TRP A 300 -8.65 -0.85 -5.99
C TRP A 300 -8.45 -2.34 -5.75
N ASN A 301 -9.42 -2.95 -5.08
CA ASN A 301 -9.57 -4.40 -4.95
C ASN A 301 -11.02 -4.73 -4.52
N ASN A 302 -11.39 -6.01 -4.48
CA ASN A 302 -12.61 -6.48 -3.85
C ASN A 302 -12.37 -6.67 -2.34
N VAL A 303 -12.83 -5.70 -1.53
CA VAL A 303 -12.76 -5.81 -0.06
C VAL A 303 -14.18 -5.90 0.47
N VAL A 304 -14.44 -6.98 1.21
CA VAL A 304 -15.70 -7.17 1.91
C VAL A 304 -15.39 -7.31 3.39
N ARG A 305 -15.99 -6.42 4.18
CA ARG A 305 -15.94 -6.49 5.64
C ARG A 305 -17.29 -6.95 6.17
N THR A 306 -17.27 -7.89 7.11
CA THR A 306 -18.46 -8.38 7.81
C THR A 306 -18.44 -7.88 9.25
N LYS A 307 -19.62 -7.64 9.81
CA LYS A 307 -19.75 -7.27 11.22
C LYS A 307 -19.62 -8.52 12.08
N GLU A 308 -18.69 -8.49 13.02
CA GLU A 308 -18.56 -9.43 14.12
C GLU A 308 -18.70 -8.64 15.41
N GLY A 309 -19.91 -8.68 16.00
CA GLY A 309 -20.28 -7.77 17.08
C GLY A 309 -20.26 -6.31 16.64
N ALA A 310 -19.49 -5.47 17.34
CA ALA A 310 -19.30 -4.06 17.04
C ALA A 310 -18.18 -3.78 16.01
N ILE A 311 -17.38 -4.79 15.68
CA ILE A 311 -16.16 -4.63 14.87
C ILE A 311 -16.42 -5.08 13.43
N SER A 312 -15.89 -4.34 12.45
CA SER A 312 -15.95 -4.72 11.04
C SER A 312 -14.64 -5.38 10.62
N LYS A 313 -14.60 -6.72 10.59
CA LYS A 313 -13.42 -7.49 10.18
C LYS A 313 -13.43 -7.78 8.67
N LEU A 314 -12.24 -7.93 8.08
CA LEU A 314 -12.10 -8.39 6.71
C LEU A 314 -12.64 -9.82 6.59
N ASN A 315 -13.39 -10.11 5.53
CA ASN A 315 -13.82 -11.46 5.22
C ASN A 315 -13.03 -11.97 4.00
N PRO A 316 -12.00 -12.81 4.18
CA PRO A 316 -11.14 -13.25 3.07
C PRO A 316 -11.93 -13.96 1.96
N SER A 317 -12.86 -14.84 2.32
CA SER A 317 -13.68 -15.60 1.36
C SER A 317 -14.54 -14.69 0.48
N LEU A 318 -15.17 -13.66 1.07
CA LEU A 318 -15.97 -12.70 0.30
C LEU A 318 -15.11 -11.64 -0.42
N SER A 319 -13.87 -11.44 0.03
CA SER A 319 -12.87 -10.55 -0.58
C SER A 319 -12.08 -11.23 -1.70
N GLU A 320 -12.43 -12.46 -2.06
CA GLU A 320 -11.84 -13.15 -3.22
C GLU A 320 -12.04 -12.32 -4.49
N LEU A 321 -10.97 -12.17 -5.28
CA LEU A 321 -11.06 -11.53 -6.58
C LEU A 321 -11.53 -12.57 -7.61
N THR A 322 -12.67 -12.30 -8.25
CA THR A 322 -13.27 -13.14 -9.28
C THR A 322 -13.36 -12.36 -10.59
N LYS A 323 -13.49 -13.07 -11.72
CA LYS A 323 -13.70 -12.40 -13.02
C LYS A 323 -14.95 -11.51 -13.00
N THR A 324 -16.00 -11.92 -12.27
CA THR A 324 -17.25 -11.16 -12.16
C THR A 324 -17.04 -9.84 -11.42
N ASN A 325 -16.51 -9.88 -10.19
CA ASN A 325 -16.32 -8.65 -9.40
C ASN A 325 -15.27 -7.72 -10.02
N ALA A 326 -14.20 -8.26 -10.62
CA ALA A 326 -13.22 -7.47 -11.37
C ALA A 326 -13.88 -6.74 -12.55
N LYS A 327 -14.74 -7.43 -13.32
CA LYS A 327 -15.47 -6.84 -14.44
C LYS A 327 -16.45 -5.77 -14.00
N GLU A 328 -17.16 -5.97 -12.90
CA GLU A 328 -18.08 -4.99 -12.33
C GLU A 328 -17.35 -3.73 -11.84
N ILE A 329 -16.24 -3.90 -11.10
CA ILE A 329 -15.41 -2.78 -10.64
C ILE A 329 -14.86 -2.02 -11.85
N LEU A 330 -14.08 -2.67 -12.72
CA LEU A 330 -13.44 -2.00 -13.86
C LEU A 330 -14.47 -1.44 -14.86
N GLY A 331 -15.61 -2.10 -15.04
CA GLY A 331 -16.72 -1.59 -15.84
C GLY A 331 -17.32 -0.29 -15.28
N ALA A 332 -17.51 -0.22 -13.96
CA ALA A 332 -17.97 1.00 -13.29
C ALA A 332 -16.94 2.14 -13.42
N LEU A 333 -15.65 1.82 -13.25
CA LEU A 333 -14.56 2.79 -13.40
C LEU A 333 -14.43 3.32 -14.84
N LYS A 334 -14.53 2.44 -15.84
CA LYS A 334 -14.58 2.83 -17.26
C LYS A 334 -15.75 3.76 -17.54
N LYS A 335 -16.96 3.41 -17.06
CA LYS A 335 -18.16 4.23 -17.23
C LYS A 335 -18.01 5.60 -16.56
N ALA A 336 -17.32 5.67 -15.42
CA ALA A 336 -17.04 6.90 -14.73
C ALA A 336 -16.04 7.81 -15.46
N GLY A 337 -15.29 7.31 -16.45
CA GLY A 337 -14.29 8.08 -17.18
C GLY A 337 -13.11 8.49 -16.28
N VAL A 338 -12.62 7.56 -15.46
CA VAL A 338 -11.43 7.78 -14.62
C VAL A 338 -10.18 7.90 -15.50
N TRP A 339 -9.16 8.61 -15.01
CA TRP A 339 -7.89 8.81 -15.72
C TRP A 339 -6.99 7.58 -15.72
N GLY A 340 -7.05 6.78 -14.65
CA GLY A 340 -6.26 5.58 -14.52
C GLY A 340 -6.68 4.72 -13.34
N THR A 341 -6.19 3.49 -13.32
CA THR A 341 -6.43 2.53 -12.23
C THR A 341 -5.15 1.82 -11.82
N ALA A 342 -5.01 1.50 -10.53
CA ALA A 342 -3.96 0.65 -10.00
C ALA A 342 -4.53 -0.38 -9.02
N PHE A 343 -4.37 -1.66 -9.34
CA PHE A 343 -4.81 -2.77 -8.50
C PHE A 343 -3.89 -2.91 -7.26
N TRP A 344 -4.48 -3.02 -6.07
CA TRP A 344 -3.73 -3.32 -4.85
C TRP A 344 -3.62 -4.83 -4.67
N LYS A 345 -2.44 -5.45 -4.73
CA LYS A 345 -1.07 -4.92 -4.86
C LYS A 345 -0.16 -5.88 -5.64
N TRP A 346 1.04 -5.39 -5.94
CA TRP A 346 2.18 -6.12 -6.48
C TRP A 346 3.33 -6.03 -5.47
N ASP A 347 3.59 -7.14 -4.79
CA ASP A 347 4.56 -7.21 -3.70
C ASP A 347 5.22 -8.59 -3.68
N TYR A 348 6.53 -8.67 -3.44
CA TYR A 348 7.19 -9.97 -3.28
C TYR A 348 6.87 -10.61 -1.92
N GLN A 349 6.47 -9.80 -0.93
CA GLN A 349 6.04 -10.28 0.37
C GLN A 349 4.61 -10.83 0.28
N ASP A 350 4.30 -11.77 1.17
CA ASP A 350 2.96 -12.31 1.27
C ASP A 350 1.94 -11.23 1.67
N ALA A 351 0.67 -11.54 1.42
CA ALA A 351 -0.45 -10.69 1.80
C ALA A 351 -1.39 -11.50 2.68
N ASP A 352 -1.94 -10.85 3.72
CA ASP A 352 -2.91 -11.44 4.66
C ASP A 352 -4.13 -12.05 3.95
N THR A 353 -4.44 -11.55 2.75
CA THR A 353 -5.45 -12.12 1.86
C THR A 353 -4.83 -12.39 0.49
N ALA A 354 -4.85 -13.65 0.05
CA ALA A 354 -4.20 -14.08 -1.19
C ALA A 354 -4.66 -13.28 -2.43
N SER A 355 -5.94 -12.88 -2.50
CA SER A 355 -6.49 -12.07 -3.60
C SER A 355 -5.95 -10.64 -3.65
N PHE A 356 -5.22 -10.20 -2.62
CA PHE A 356 -4.64 -8.87 -2.56
C PHE A 356 -3.26 -8.81 -3.19
N ASN A 357 -2.64 -9.92 -3.56
CA ASN A 357 -1.37 -9.88 -4.27
C ASN A 357 -1.50 -10.53 -5.65
N LEU A 358 -0.71 -10.07 -6.62
CA LEU A 358 -0.68 -10.61 -7.99
C LEU A 358 0.51 -11.53 -8.25
N VAL A 359 1.48 -11.49 -7.36
CA VAL A 359 2.72 -12.26 -7.41
C VAL A 359 3.05 -12.82 -6.03
N SER A 360 3.97 -13.76 -5.98
CA SER A 360 4.58 -14.28 -4.76
C SER A 360 6.05 -14.55 -5.00
N ASP A 361 6.85 -14.63 -3.94
CA ASP A 361 8.19 -15.19 -4.02
C ASP A 361 8.14 -16.73 -3.92
N ASN A 362 8.87 -17.41 -4.80
CA ASN A 362 9.11 -18.83 -4.75
C ASN A 362 10.62 -19.09 -4.82
N ASN A 363 11.25 -19.15 -3.64
CA ASN A 363 12.69 -19.38 -3.46
C ASN A 363 13.57 -18.33 -4.18
N GLY A 364 13.29 -17.04 -3.95
CA GLY A 364 14.03 -15.92 -4.54
C GLY A 364 13.69 -15.64 -6.00
N LYS A 365 12.54 -16.14 -6.47
CA LYS A 365 12.01 -15.95 -7.82
C LYS A 365 10.57 -15.48 -7.75
N LEU A 366 10.30 -14.33 -8.35
CA LEU A 366 8.95 -13.80 -8.49
C LEU A 366 8.10 -14.68 -9.42
N VAL A 367 6.93 -15.11 -8.96
CA VAL A 367 5.98 -15.94 -9.73
C VAL A 367 4.60 -15.28 -9.72
N PRO A 368 3.94 -15.13 -10.89
CA PRO A 368 2.57 -14.64 -10.94
C PRO A 368 1.59 -15.68 -10.40
N ASN A 369 0.54 -15.20 -9.72
CA ASN A 369 -0.53 -16.05 -9.25
C ASN A 369 -1.78 -15.96 -10.16
N LYS A 370 -2.85 -16.70 -9.80
CA LYS A 370 -4.09 -16.76 -10.58
C LYS A 370 -4.78 -15.38 -10.75
N TYR A 371 -4.59 -14.46 -9.81
CA TYR A 371 -5.24 -13.15 -9.80
C TYR A 371 -4.67 -12.21 -10.87
N LEU A 372 -3.38 -12.36 -11.23
CA LEU A 372 -2.82 -11.64 -12.38
C LEU A 372 -3.53 -12.04 -13.69
N GLY A 373 -3.87 -13.32 -13.85
CA GLY A 373 -4.65 -13.80 -14.99
C GLY A 373 -6.04 -13.18 -15.04
N ILE A 374 -6.73 -13.10 -13.90
CA ILE A 374 -8.05 -12.45 -13.79
C ILE A 374 -7.94 -10.97 -14.17
N LEU A 375 -6.95 -10.25 -13.63
CA LEU A 375 -6.75 -8.83 -13.90
C LEU A 375 -6.46 -8.60 -15.39
N LYS A 376 -5.52 -9.34 -15.97
CA LYS A 376 -5.17 -9.27 -17.40
C LYS A 376 -6.40 -9.46 -18.29
N ASP A 377 -7.12 -10.56 -18.13
CA ASP A 377 -8.29 -10.88 -18.94
C ASP A 377 -9.36 -9.79 -18.83
N THR A 378 -9.55 -9.25 -17.62
CA THR A 378 -10.58 -8.24 -17.35
C THR A 378 -10.20 -6.89 -17.93
N VAL A 379 -8.94 -6.44 -17.78
CA VAL A 379 -8.45 -5.21 -18.40
C VAL A 379 -8.56 -5.29 -19.91
N GLU A 380 -8.13 -6.39 -20.53
CA GLU A 380 -8.27 -6.59 -21.98
C GLU A 380 -9.73 -6.58 -22.42
N THR A 381 -10.63 -7.22 -21.66
CA THR A 381 -12.07 -7.22 -21.96
C THR A 381 -12.71 -5.83 -21.85
N ILE A 382 -12.34 -5.06 -20.82
CA ILE A 382 -12.97 -3.77 -20.52
C ILE A 382 -12.36 -2.65 -21.34
N TYR A 383 -11.04 -2.57 -21.46
CA TYR A 383 -10.33 -1.46 -22.09
C TYR A 383 -9.77 -1.79 -23.49
N GLY A 384 -9.73 -3.07 -23.87
CA GLY A 384 -9.11 -3.55 -25.10
C GLY A 384 -7.63 -3.91 -24.89
N SER A 385 -7.02 -4.55 -25.89
CA SER A 385 -5.60 -4.88 -25.85
C SER A 385 -4.76 -3.63 -26.09
N SER A 386 -3.90 -3.27 -25.13
CA SER A 386 -2.85 -2.28 -25.32
C SER A 386 -1.90 -2.79 -26.40
N GLY A 387 -1.86 -2.12 -27.55
CA GLY A 387 -1.05 -2.54 -28.70
C GLY A 387 0.39 -2.83 -28.28
N SER A 388 0.83 -4.08 -28.47
CA SER A 388 2.21 -4.48 -28.24
C SER A 388 3.15 -3.54 -28.99
N VAL A 389 4.12 -2.94 -28.29
CA VAL A 389 5.25 -2.26 -28.92
C VAL A 389 5.92 -3.27 -29.84
N LEU A 390 5.70 -3.14 -31.15
CA LEU A 390 6.50 -3.77 -32.17
C LEU A 390 7.93 -3.29 -31.96
N THR A 391 8.81 -4.21 -31.56
CA THR A 391 10.25 -4.02 -31.64
C THR A 391 10.61 -3.88 -33.12
N SER A 392 10.62 -2.65 -33.62
CA SER A 392 11.22 -2.32 -34.91
C SER A 392 12.74 -2.45 -34.76
N SER A 393 13.23 -3.67 -34.95
CA SER A 393 14.64 -3.88 -35.25
C SER A 393 14.90 -3.31 -36.66
N ASN A 394 15.39 -2.09 -36.69
CA ASN A 394 15.90 -1.44 -37.89
C ASN A 394 17.17 -2.17 -38.34
N THR A 395 17.00 -3.27 -39.08
CA THR A 395 18.06 -3.82 -39.90
C THR A 395 17.80 -3.34 -41.32
N LYS A 396 18.51 -2.28 -41.71
CA LYS A 396 18.63 -1.90 -43.12
C LYS A 396 19.19 -3.09 -43.88
N THR A 397 18.44 -3.62 -44.82
CA THR A 397 19.01 -4.32 -45.98
C THR A 397 18.13 -4.03 -47.18
N GLY A 398 18.78 -3.54 -48.22
CA GLY A 398 18.15 -2.94 -49.38
C GLY A 398 17.32 -3.92 -50.19
N THR A 399 16.28 -3.33 -50.77
CA THR A 399 15.44 -3.81 -51.86
C THR A 399 16.28 -4.42 -52.99
N ILE A 400 16.01 -5.67 -53.35
CA ILE A 400 16.06 -6.13 -54.75
C ILE A 400 14.80 -6.96 -54.99
N ASP A 401 13.94 -6.41 -55.85
CA ASP A 401 12.87 -7.11 -56.55
C ASP A 401 13.43 -8.26 -57.39
N THR A 402 12.81 -9.44 -57.31
CA THR A 402 12.46 -10.19 -58.52
C THR A 402 11.38 -11.21 -58.22
N SER A 403 10.31 -11.09 -58.98
CA SER A 403 9.17 -11.97 -59.06
C SER A 403 9.44 -13.20 -59.93
N THR A 404 8.51 -14.17 -59.82
CA THR A 404 8.14 -15.25 -60.75
C THR A 404 8.81 -16.64 -60.68
N SER A 405 7.97 -17.59 -60.24
CA SER A 405 7.51 -18.81 -60.95
C SER A 405 8.26 -20.14 -60.77
N ASN A 406 7.45 -21.14 -60.32
CA ASN A 406 7.36 -22.57 -60.68
C ASN A 406 8.68 -23.34 -60.97
N ASN A 407 8.93 -24.54 -60.47
CA ASN A 407 8.10 -25.75 -60.54
C ASN A 407 8.87 -26.92 -59.84
N ASN A 408 8.16 -27.97 -59.42
CA ASN A 408 8.54 -29.41 -59.26
C ASN A 408 10.03 -29.79 -59.38
N ASN A 409 10.62 -30.67 -58.55
CA ASN A 409 10.18 -32.07 -58.41
C ASN A 409 11.05 -32.81 -57.36
N VAL A 410 10.42 -33.83 -56.76
CA VAL A 410 10.88 -35.06 -56.11
C VAL A 410 12.38 -35.43 -56.24
N ASN A 411 13.00 -35.79 -55.11
CA ASN A 411 13.68 -37.09 -54.98
C ASN A 411 13.81 -37.53 -53.52
N THR A 412 13.06 -38.57 -53.18
CA THR A 412 13.35 -39.53 -52.11
C THR A 412 14.46 -40.46 -52.56
N ASN A 413 15.36 -40.80 -51.64
CA ASN A 413 15.91 -42.13 -51.36
C ASN A 413 17.03 -41.95 -50.34
N ASP A 414 17.39 -42.85 -49.45
CA ASP A 414 16.80 -43.98 -48.76
C ASP A 414 17.95 -44.44 -47.82
N ALA A 415 17.66 -45.37 -46.92
CA ALA A 415 18.60 -46.35 -46.37
C ALA A 415 19.55 -45.97 -45.19
N THR A 416 19.09 -46.40 -44.00
CA THR A 416 19.70 -47.44 -43.09
C THR A 416 21.10 -47.20 -42.45
N SER A 417 21.44 -47.67 -41.24
CA SER A 417 20.81 -48.55 -40.25
C SER A 417 21.39 -48.39 -38.82
N SER A 418 20.55 -48.64 -37.81
CA SER A 418 20.77 -49.37 -36.52
C SER A 418 22.19 -49.68 -35.98
N ASN A 419 22.42 -49.49 -34.66
CA ASN A 419 22.17 -50.54 -33.63
C ASN A 419 22.43 -50.12 -32.15
N THR A 420 21.35 -50.21 -31.37
CA THR A 420 21.05 -50.70 -30.00
C THR A 420 22.07 -51.33 -29.02
N LYS A 421 21.74 -51.15 -27.72
CA LYS A 421 21.82 -52.02 -26.49
C LYS A 421 22.85 -51.63 -25.40
N THR A 422 22.44 -51.09 -24.23
CA THR A 422 21.79 -51.65 -23.01
C THR A 422 22.68 -52.52 -22.11
N GLY A 423 22.68 -52.21 -20.81
CA GLY A 423 23.07 -53.10 -19.70
C GLY A 423 22.96 -52.41 -18.33
N THR A 424 22.13 -52.96 -17.45
CA THR A 424 21.72 -52.49 -16.10
C THR A 424 22.16 -53.53 -15.04
N ILE A 425 22.03 -53.20 -13.74
CA ILE A 425 21.84 -54.09 -12.54
C ILE A 425 23.16 -54.56 -11.83
N ASP A 426 23.37 -54.63 -10.50
CA ASP A 426 22.60 -54.40 -9.25
C ASP A 426 23.51 -54.21 -7.99
N THR A 427 22.87 -53.72 -6.91
CA THR A 427 23.04 -53.85 -5.42
C THR A 427 24.20 -54.63 -4.75
N SER A 428 24.66 -54.16 -3.57
CA SER A 428 24.36 -54.73 -2.23
C SER A 428 25.19 -54.16 -1.03
N THR A 429 24.60 -54.29 0.16
CA THR A 429 24.90 -53.77 1.52
C THR A 429 25.82 -54.66 2.38
N SER A 430 26.48 -54.10 3.42
CA SER A 430 26.62 -54.75 4.75
C SER A 430 27.23 -53.88 5.88
N ASN A 431 26.89 -54.27 7.10
CA ASN A 431 26.91 -53.57 8.40
C ASN A 431 28.12 -53.89 9.32
N ASN A 432 28.26 -53.02 10.35
CA ASN A 432 28.71 -53.22 11.75
C ASN A 432 30.19 -53.43 12.12
N ASN A 433 30.75 -52.53 12.96
CA ASN A 433 30.87 -52.79 14.41
C ASN A 433 31.32 -51.57 15.25
N ASN A 434 30.96 -51.70 16.53
CA ASN A 434 30.86 -50.76 17.65
C ASN A 434 32.21 -50.47 18.35
N VAL A 435 32.52 -49.21 18.69
CA VAL A 435 33.44 -48.85 19.80
C VAL A 435 32.90 -47.61 20.51
N ASN A 436 32.81 -47.74 21.83
CA ASN A 436 32.21 -46.84 22.79
C ASN A 436 33.30 -45.95 23.41
N THR A 437 33.20 -44.62 23.32
CA THR A 437 33.89 -43.69 24.23
C THR A 437 33.07 -42.42 24.38
N ASN A 438 32.70 -42.15 25.63
CA ASN A 438 32.03 -40.95 26.10
C ASN A 438 32.84 -39.70 25.74
N ASP A 439 32.21 -38.72 25.09
CA ASP A 439 32.45 -37.32 25.46
C ASP A 439 31.29 -36.43 25.05
N ALA A 440 30.98 -35.49 25.93
CA ALA A 440 29.83 -34.60 25.84
C ALA A 440 29.88 -33.70 24.59
N THR A 441 28.82 -33.69 23.80
CA THR A 441 28.50 -32.55 22.91
C THR A 441 27.02 -32.60 22.51
N SER A 442 26.36 -31.46 22.64
CA SER A 442 24.92 -31.28 22.45
C SER A 442 24.51 -31.60 21.01
N SER A 443 23.80 -32.72 20.84
CA SER A 443 22.99 -32.96 19.66
C SER A 443 21.63 -32.29 19.86
N ASN A 444 21.42 -31.11 19.29
CA ASN A 444 20.07 -30.54 19.15
C ASN A 444 19.59 -30.84 17.72
N THR A 445 19.21 -32.09 17.47
CA THR A 445 18.23 -32.43 16.45
C THR A 445 16.87 -32.31 17.11
N ASP A 446 16.23 -31.14 17.01
CA ASP A 446 14.81 -31.01 17.34
C ASP A 446 14.03 -30.70 16.07
N THR A 447 13.37 -31.73 15.57
CA THR A 447 12.36 -31.71 14.51
C THR A 447 10.99 -31.27 15.04
N LYS A 448 10.92 -30.40 16.05
CA LYS A 448 9.64 -29.95 16.62
C LYS A 448 9.20 -28.68 15.88
N LYS A 449 8.21 -28.81 14.99
CA LYS A 449 7.63 -27.67 14.25
C LYS A 449 6.42 -27.06 14.94
N ASP A 450 5.83 -27.78 15.88
CA ASP A 450 4.56 -27.40 16.49
C ASP A 450 4.78 -27.01 17.97
N PRO A 451 4.29 -25.83 18.41
CA PRO A 451 4.42 -25.34 19.79
C PRO A 451 3.99 -26.34 20.86
N GLU A 452 3.02 -27.21 20.55
CA GLU A 452 2.47 -28.20 21.48
C GLU A 452 3.45 -29.35 21.79
N GLN A 453 4.53 -29.47 21.01
CA GLN A 453 5.57 -30.49 21.22
C GLN A 453 6.67 -30.03 22.18
N TYR A 454 6.69 -28.76 22.59
CA TYR A 454 7.72 -28.24 23.47
C TYR A 454 7.52 -28.69 24.91
N ASP A 455 8.63 -29.05 25.56
CA ASP A 455 8.65 -29.45 26.96
C ASP A 455 8.98 -28.30 27.92
N ASP A 456 9.46 -27.18 27.40
CA ASP A 456 9.94 -26.03 28.15
C ASP A 456 9.49 -24.74 27.45
N LEU A 457 8.78 -23.87 28.19
CA LEU A 457 8.23 -22.63 27.65
C LEU A 457 9.33 -21.66 27.21
N LYS A 458 10.44 -21.59 27.95
CA LYS A 458 11.54 -20.68 27.62
C LYS A 458 12.20 -21.05 26.30
N LYS A 459 12.43 -22.34 26.05
CA LYS A 459 12.94 -22.84 24.78
C LYS A 459 11.98 -22.57 23.63
N LEU A 460 10.67 -22.74 23.85
CA LEU A 460 9.65 -22.37 22.86
C LEU A 460 9.71 -20.88 22.53
N VAL A 461 9.75 -20.02 23.53
CA VAL A 461 9.84 -18.55 23.36
C VAL A 461 11.12 -18.15 22.62
N ASP A 462 12.26 -18.77 22.96
CA ASP A 462 13.52 -18.50 22.26
C ASP A 462 13.46 -18.95 20.79
N ASP A 463 12.82 -20.08 20.48
CA ASP A 463 12.64 -20.56 19.11
C ASP A 463 11.64 -19.71 18.31
N ILE A 464 10.58 -19.19 18.95
CA ILE A 464 9.65 -18.21 18.34
C ILE A 464 10.40 -16.91 18.00
N ARG A 465 11.16 -16.35 18.94
CA ARG A 465 11.95 -15.12 18.71
C ARG A 465 12.99 -15.27 17.61
N ASN A 466 13.52 -16.48 17.43
CA ASN A 466 14.49 -16.78 16.39
C ASN A 466 13.84 -17.23 15.07
N HIS A 467 12.51 -17.15 14.95
CA HIS A 467 11.73 -17.58 13.78
C HIS A 467 11.96 -19.05 13.40
N VAL A 468 12.30 -19.89 14.38
CA VAL A 468 12.35 -21.36 14.24
C VAL A 468 10.93 -21.94 14.31
N VAL A 469 10.08 -21.32 15.14
CA VAL A 469 8.64 -21.54 15.22
C VAL A 469 7.95 -20.26 14.75
N ASP A 470 7.05 -20.40 13.77
CA ASP A 470 6.25 -19.32 13.20
C ASP A 470 4.84 -19.89 12.94
N ASN A 471 3.95 -19.73 13.92
CA ASN A 471 2.61 -20.30 13.89
C ASN A 471 1.59 -19.41 14.63
N ASP A 472 0.73 -18.77 13.84
CA ASP A 472 -0.38 -17.93 14.32
C ASP A 472 -1.70 -18.70 14.55
N ASP A 473 -1.70 -20.02 14.36
CA ASP A 473 -2.89 -20.88 14.50
C ASP A 473 -2.65 -22.03 15.47
N ILE A 474 -2.25 -21.70 16.70
CA ILE A 474 -2.04 -22.67 17.77
C ILE A 474 -3.39 -22.96 18.43
N SER A 475 -3.74 -24.24 18.50
CA SER A 475 -4.92 -24.68 19.23
C SER A 475 -4.68 -24.53 20.72
N LEU A 476 -5.33 -23.56 21.38
CA LEU A 476 -5.19 -23.34 22.82
C LEU A 476 -5.41 -24.64 23.62
N ASN A 477 -6.43 -25.43 23.25
CA ASN A 477 -6.71 -26.69 23.93
C ASN A 477 -5.59 -27.71 23.76
N THR A 478 -4.97 -27.78 22.58
CA THR A 478 -3.85 -28.69 22.32
C THR A 478 -2.57 -28.20 22.99
N PHE A 479 -2.36 -26.88 23.04
CA PHE A 479 -1.20 -26.28 23.70
C PHE A 479 -1.25 -26.44 25.22
N LYS A 480 -2.44 -26.43 25.83
CA LYS A 480 -2.64 -26.74 27.26
C LYS A 480 -2.14 -28.13 27.67
N ASP A 481 -2.17 -29.08 26.74
CA ASP A 481 -1.68 -30.44 26.97
C ASP A 481 -0.14 -30.52 26.84
N SER A 482 0.53 -29.47 26.36
CA SER A 482 1.98 -29.41 26.23
C SER A 482 2.65 -29.29 27.60
N LYS A 483 3.86 -29.86 27.71
CA LYS A 483 4.68 -29.71 28.92
C LYS A 483 5.23 -28.29 29.07
N ALA A 484 5.41 -27.54 27.98
CA ALA A 484 5.75 -26.13 28.02
C ALA A 484 4.68 -25.31 28.75
N TYR A 485 3.40 -25.50 28.42
CA TYR A 485 2.29 -24.84 29.13
C TYR A 485 2.20 -25.30 30.59
N GLN A 486 2.21 -26.62 30.83
CA GLN A 486 2.08 -27.18 32.18
C GLN A 486 3.24 -26.82 33.11
N GLY A 487 4.42 -26.56 32.55
CA GLY A 487 5.62 -26.12 33.27
C GLY A 487 5.69 -24.62 33.55
N ALA A 488 4.81 -23.81 32.94
CA ALA A 488 4.72 -22.37 33.20
C ALA A 488 4.11 -22.08 34.58
N ASP A 489 4.40 -20.91 35.15
CA ASP A 489 3.73 -20.47 36.37
C ASP A 489 2.27 -20.08 36.10
N ALA A 490 1.45 -20.08 37.15
CA ALA A 490 0.01 -19.89 37.05
C ALA A 490 -0.38 -18.55 36.39
N ASN A 491 0.38 -17.47 36.63
CA ASN A 491 0.04 -16.17 36.05
C ASN A 491 0.32 -16.17 34.54
N THR A 492 1.42 -16.79 34.13
CA THR A 492 1.75 -16.98 32.71
C THR A 492 0.70 -17.86 32.01
N GLN A 493 0.23 -18.92 32.67
CA GLN A 493 -0.87 -19.77 32.17
C GLN A 493 -2.17 -18.97 32.00
N ASP A 494 -2.57 -18.21 33.03
CA ASP A 494 -3.77 -17.38 33.00
C ASP A 494 -3.70 -16.33 31.88
N CYS A 495 -2.52 -15.75 31.63
CA CYS A 495 -2.27 -14.85 30.52
C CYS A 495 -2.48 -15.54 29.16
N ILE A 496 -1.89 -16.72 28.96
CA ILE A 496 -2.00 -17.49 27.70
C ILE A 496 -3.46 -17.92 27.46
N ASP A 497 -4.16 -18.29 28.53
CA ASP A 497 -5.59 -18.62 28.49
C ASP A 497 -6.43 -17.42 28.09
N LEU A 498 -6.14 -16.26 28.66
CA LEU A 498 -6.79 -15.02 28.31
C LEU A 498 -6.52 -14.66 26.85
N ALA A 499 -5.26 -14.78 26.40
CA ALA A 499 -4.85 -14.52 25.03
C ALA A 499 -5.62 -15.39 24.02
N GLY A 500 -5.57 -16.71 24.17
CA GLY A 500 -6.29 -17.62 23.26
C GLY A 500 -7.81 -17.49 23.36
N LYS A 501 -8.36 -16.99 24.48
CA LYS A 501 -9.80 -16.70 24.64
C LYS A 501 -10.22 -15.41 23.95
N ILE A 502 -9.41 -14.34 24.00
CA ILE A 502 -9.72 -13.06 23.34
C ILE A 502 -9.35 -13.06 21.85
N GLY A 503 -8.33 -13.83 21.46
CA GLY A 503 -7.83 -13.93 20.08
C GLY A 503 -8.61 -14.88 19.18
N GLU A 504 -9.56 -15.65 19.72
CA GLU A 504 -10.27 -16.78 19.07
C GLU A 504 -9.35 -17.96 18.68
N LYS A 505 -8.04 -17.72 18.55
CA LYS A 505 -6.92 -18.66 18.35
C LYS A 505 -5.72 -18.15 19.17
N LEU A 506 -4.76 -19.02 19.49
CA LEU A 506 -3.53 -18.64 20.16
C LEU A 506 -2.43 -18.44 19.11
N GLY A 507 -1.86 -17.24 19.03
CA GLY A 507 -0.69 -16.96 18.19
C GLY A 507 0.62 -17.18 18.95
N ASP A 508 1.72 -17.42 18.24
CA ASP A 508 3.02 -17.61 18.88
C ASP A 508 3.52 -16.36 19.64
N GLN A 509 3.28 -15.16 19.12
CA GLN A 509 3.65 -13.91 19.78
C GLN A 509 2.88 -13.68 21.07
N GLU A 510 1.67 -14.23 21.20
CA GLU A 510 0.89 -14.13 22.42
C GLU A 510 1.51 -14.95 23.56
N ILE A 511 2.11 -16.10 23.22
CA ILE A 511 2.90 -16.92 24.14
C ILE A 511 4.15 -16.15 24.59
N VAL A 512 4.82 -15.44 23.67
CA VAL A 512 5.98 -14.59 23.99
C VAL A 512 5.59 -13.47 24.94
N HIS A 513 4.52 -12.72 24.62
CA HIS A 513 4.04 -11.62 25.46
C HIS A 513 3.69 -12.09 26.88
N CYS A 514 3.00 -13.22 27.01
CA CYS A 514 2.66 -13.76 28.33
C CYS A 514 3.86 -14.29 29.09
N SER A 515 4.87 -14.82 28.41
CA SER A 515 6.13 -15.22 29.06
C SER A 515 6.97 -14.03 29.52
N GLU A 516 6.81 -12.85 28.91
CA GLU A 516 7.52 -11.62 29.28
C GLU A 516 6.79 -10.81 30.36
N ASP A 517 5.46 -10.71 30.23
CA ASP A 517 4.58 -10.04 31.18
C ASP A 517 3.25 -10.81 31.30
N ALA A 518 3.09 -11.52 32.41
CA ALA A 518 1.88 -12.27 32.71
C ALA A 518 0.63 -11.39 32.85
N ASN A 519 0.74 -10.07 32.95
CA ASN A 519 -0.40 -9.15 33.01
C ASN A 519 -0.67 -8.45 31.67
N TYR A 520 0.06 -8.80 30.60
CA TYR A 520 0.04 -8.07 29.33
C TYR A 520 -1.39 -7.86 28.79
N PHE A 521 -2.17 -8.95 28.70
CA PHE A 521 -3.54 -8.88 28.17
C PHE A 521 -4.55 -8.29 29.16
N GLU A 522 -4.38 -8.50 30.47
CA GLU A 522 -5.23 -7.87 31.48
C GLU A 522 -5.08 -6.34 31.51
N ASN A 523 -3.84 -5.85 31.38
CA ASN A 523 -3.53 -4.43 31.28
C ASN A 523 -4.11 -3.82 30.00
N LYS A 524 -4.02 -4.55 28.88
CA LYS A 524 -4.61 -4.13 27.59
C LYS A 524 -6.13 -3.97 27.68
N LEU A 525 -6.82 -4.87 28.37
CA LEU A 525 -8.27 -4.79 28.59
C LEU A 525 -8.66 -3.68 29.57
N SER A 526 -7.94 -3.53 30.68
CA SER A 526 -8.23 -2.52 31.71
C SER A 526 -8.06 -1.07 31.22
N ASN A 527 -7.13 -0.85 30.28
CA ASN A 527 -6.96 0.43 29.60
C ASN A 527 -8.09 0.74 28.60
N THR A 528 -8.89 -0.27 28.22
CA THR A 528 -10.03 -0.09 27.31
C THR A 528 -11.30 0.31 28.10
N ASP A 529 -11.50 -0.22 29.31
CA ASP A 529 -12.68 0.07 30.15
C ASP A 529 -12.64 1.41 30.88
N THR A 530 -11.45 1.90 31.24
CA THR A 530 -11.29 3.20 31.92
C THR A 530 -11.67 4.39 31.05
N ASN A 531 -11.68 4.24 29.72
CA ASN A 531 -12.08 5.28 28.77
C ASN A 531 -13.60 5.41 28.58
N ASN A 532 -14.42 4.47 29.10
CA ASN A 532 -15.88 4.48 28.92
C ASN A 532 -16.66 5.13 30.08
N ASN A 533 -16.02 5.44 31.21
CA ASN A 533 -16.71 5.91 32.44
C ASN A 533 -16.46 7.40 32.80
N ALA A 534 -15.69 8.15 32.01
CA ALA A 534 -15.38 9.55 32.33
C ALA A 534 -16.43 10.58 31.83
N ASP A 535 -17.39 10.17 31.00
CA ASP A 535 -18.27 11.11 30.28
C ASP A 535 -19.68 11.30 30.87
N ASN A 536 -19.94 10.85 32.11
CA ASN A 536 -21.30 10.96 32.69
C ASN A 536 -21.36 11.46 34.14
N SER A 537 -20.61 12.51 34.47
CA SER A 537 -20.80 13.27 35.71
C SER A 537 -20.10 14.63 35.65
N ASN A 538 -20.73 15.63 35.03
CA ASN A 538 -20.76 17.01 35.54
C ASN A 538 -21.50 17.94 34.57
N ASN A 539 -22.81 18.09 34.77
CA ASN A 539 -23.44 19.38 34.53
C ASN A 539 -24.77 19.46 35.30
N ASN A 540 -24.72 20.05 36.48
CA ASN A 540 -25.88 20.72 37.03
C ASN A 540 -25.44 21.94 37.86
N ASN A 541 -25.98 23.09 37.43
CA ASN A 541 -26.21 24.34 38.15
C ASN A 541 -25.00 25.22 38.49
N ASN A 542 -24.83 26.27 37.68
CA ASN A 542 -25.14 27.64 38.14
C ASN A 542 -25.06 28.63 36.97
N ASN A 543 -26.19 29.29 36.66
CA ASN A 543 -26.22 30.64 36.10
C ASN A 543 -27.63 31.20 36.29
N ASN A 544 -27.76 32.15 37.22
CA ASN A 544 -28.79 33.17 37.18
C ASN A 544 -28.07 34.50 37.40
N ALA A 545 -28.10 35.37 36.39
CA ALA A 545 -27.76 36.78 36.51
C ALA A 545 -28.94 37.57 35.93
N ASP A 546 -29.40 38.52 36.74
CA ASP A 546 -30.61 39.32 36.66
C ASP A 546 -30.76 40.17 35.39
N ASP A 547 -32.04 40.45 35.10
CA ASP A 547 -32.52 41.50 34.21
C ASP A 547 -32.94 42.75 35.03
N THR A 548 -32.30 43.87 34.68
CA THR A 548 -32.66 45.31 34.77
C THR A 548 -33.47 45.93 35.94
N SER A 549 -32.90 47.02 36.50
CA SER A 549 -33.63 48.27 36.75
C SER A 549 -32.71 49.50 36.62
N ASN A 550 -33.25 50.55 35.97
CA ASN A 550 -32.74 51.90 35.66
C ASN A 550 -31.80 52.10 34.47
#